data_AF-A0A822C927-F1
#
_entry.id   AF-A0A822C927-F1
#
_cell.length_a   1.000
_cell.length_b   1.000
_cell.length_c   1.000
_cell.angle_alpha   90.00
_cell.angle_beta   90.00
_cell.angle_gamma   90.00
#
_symmetry.space_group_name_H-M   'P 1'
#
loop_
_entity.id
_entity.type
_entity.pdbx_description
1 polymer ?
#
loop_
_entity_poly.entity_id
_entity_poly.type
_entity_poly.pdbx_seq_one_letter_code
_entity_poly.pdbx_strand_id
1 'polypeptide(L)'
;MIDKYDQFYLQLQERTDKVPKGDMIILMRDFNACVGKQEHLIILQIVGPHAADVKNENGIRLADFCLANDIQKAYDSVKKELLWKICQHYGLTKKI
;
A
#
# COMPACT_ATOMS: atom_id res chain seq x y z
N MET A 1 -23.72 7.40 -9.84
CA MET A 1 -22.48 8.13 -10.19
C MET A 1 -21.40 7.55 -9.30
N ILE A 2 -20.32 7.01 -9.87
CA ILE A 2 -19.22 6.45 -9.06
C ILE A 2 -18.47 7.62 -8.42
N ASP A 3 -18.17 7.52 -7.12
CA ASP A 3 -17.41 8.54 -6.41
C ASP A 3 -16.00 8.69 -7.01
N LYS A 4 -15.44 9.92 -6.99
CA LYS A 4 -14.11 10.19 -7.57
C LYS A 4 -12.98 9.37 -6.93
N TYR A 5 -13.10 9.05 -5.64
CA TYR A 5 -12.15 8.20 -4.91
C TYR A 5 -12.28 6.76 -5.38
N ASP A 6 -13.50 6.27 -5.58
CA ASP A 6 -13.71 4.92 -6.11
C ASP A 6 -13.18 4.80 -7.55
N GLN A 7 -13.36 5.83 -8.39
CA GLN A 7 -12.74 5.89 -9.71
C GLN A 7 -11.21 5.83 -9.65
N PHE A 8 -10.58 6.49 -8.68
CA PHE A 8 -9.14 6.41 -8.47
C PHE A 8 -8.69 4.98 -8.16
N TYR A 9 -9.35 4.28 -7.24
CA TYR A 9 -8.99 2.90 -6.90
C TYR A 9 -9.25 1.91 -8.04
N LEU A 10 -10.29 2.13 -8.85
CA LEU A 10 -10.53 1.34 -10.07
C LEU A 10 -9.38 1.49 -11.08
N GLN A 11 -8.90 2.72 -11.32
CA GLN A 11 -7.76 2.96 -12.19
C GLN A 11 -6.45 2.40 -11.62
N LEU A 12 -6.27 2.48 -10.30
CA LEU A 12 -5.13 1.90 -9.61
C LEU A 12 -5.12 0.38 -9.75
N GLN A 13 -6.27 -0.27 -9.60
CA GLN A 13 -6.44 -1.70 -9.81
C GLN A 13 -6.07 -2.10 -11.25
N GLU A 14 -6.61 -1.40 -12.25
CA GLU A 14 -6.33 -1.69 -13.66
C GLU A 14 -4.82 -1.59 -13.99
N ARG A 15 -4.10 -0.67 -13.34
CA ARG A 15 -2.64 -0.55 -13.49
C ARG A 15 -1.89 -1.66 -12.78
N THR A 16 -2.37 -2.07 -11.60
CA THR A 16 -1.75 -3.13 -10.78
C THR A 16 -1.92 -4.49 -11.45
N ASP A 17 -3.08 -4.77 -12.04
CA ASP A 17 -3.36 -6.01 -12.78
C ASP A 17 -2.46 -6.21 -14.01
N LYS A 18 -1.94 -5.12 -14.57
CA LYS A 18 -1.01 -5.15 -15.71
C LYS A 18 0.42 -5.48 -15.30
N VAL A 19 0.75 -5.43 -14.01
CA VAL A 19 2.08 -5.78 -13.52
C VAL A 19 2.20 -7.31 -13.45
N PRO A 20 3.25 -7.91 -14.04
CA PRO A 20 3.48 -9.35 -13.93
C PRO A 20 3.57 -9.79 -12.45
N LYS A 21 2.96 -10.94 -12.10
CA LYS A 21 2.94 -11.45 -10.71
C LYS A 21 4.32 -11.70 -10.08
N GLY A 22 5.38 -11.76 -10.89
CA GLY A 22 6.76 -11.94 -10.42
C GLY A 22 7.49 -10.64 -10.10
N ASP A 23 6.93 -9.49 -10.47
CA ASP A 23 7.56 -8.19 -10.29
C ASP A 23 7.21 -7.58 -8.92
N MET A 24 8.13 -6.80 -8.36
CA MET A 24 7.90 -6.08 -7.11
C MET A 24 7.11 -4.79 -7.39
N ILE A 25 5.94 -4.66 -6.75
CA ILE A 25 5.14 -3.43 -6.79
C ILE A 25 5.45 -2.58 -5.55
N ILE A 26 5.88 -1.34 -5.77
CA ILE A 26 6.01 -0.35 -4.70
C ILE A 26 5.06 0.81 -5.02
N LEU A 27 4.01 0.95 -4.21
CA LEU A 27 3.11 2.10 -4.25
C LEU A 27 3.60 3.16 -3.27
N MET A 28 3.97 4.34 -3.78
CA MET A 28 4.51 5.43 -2.96
C MET A 28 3.90 6.77 -3.33
N ARG A 29 2.94 7.25 -2.54
CA ARG A 29 2.39 8.61 -2.60
C ARG A 29 1.55 8.86 -1.34
N ASP A 30 1.09 10.08 -1.18
CA ASP A 30 0.05 10.42 -0.22
C ASP A 30 -1.31 9.94 -0.76
N PHE A 31 -1.86 8.88 -0.15
CA PHE A 31 -3.19 8.35 -0.45
C PHE A 31 -4.30 9.08 0.34
N ASN A 32 -3.94 10.04 1.19
CA ASN A 32 -4.86 10.72 2.11
C ASN A 32 -5.73 9.73 2.90
N ALA A 33 -5.10 8.62 3.31
CA ALA A 33 -5.73 7.46 3.90
C ALA A 33 -5.25 7.31 5.34
N CYS A 34 -6.19 7.36 6.28
CA CYS A 34 -5.92 7.11 7.69
C CYS A 34 -6.51 5.73 7.99
N VAL A 35 -5.69 4.69 7.94
CA VAL A 35 -6.16 3.30 8.05
C VAL A 35 -6.60 2.96 9.48
N GLY A 36 -6.05 3.65 10.47
CA GLY A 36 -6.42 3.44 11.88
C GLY A 36 -5.84 2.14 12.47
N LYS A 37 -6.02 1.93 13.78
CA LYS A 37 -5.88 0.59 14.39
C LYS A 37 -7.03 -0.28 13.91
N GLN A 38 -6.72 -1.46 13.38
CA GLN A 38 -7.71 -2.37 12.79
C GLN A 38 -8.04 -3.52 13.73
N GLU A 39 -9.32 -3.87 13.82
CA GLU A 39 -9.81 -4.96 14.67
C GLU A 39 -9.55 -6.34 14.05
N HIS A 40 -9.48 -6.41 12.71
CA HIS A 40 -9.30 -7.65 11.98
C HIS A 40 -7.81 -8.02 11.84
N LEU A 41 -7.44 -9.20 12.37
CA LEU A 41 -6.06 -9.70 12.39
C LEU A 41 -5.39 -9.75 11.00
N ILE A 42 -6.17 -9.98 9.94
CA ILE A 42 -5.68 -10.02 8.55
C ILE A 42 -5.20 -8.63 8.09
N ILE A 43 -5.89 -7.57 8.50
CA ILE A 43 -5.56 -6.19 8.11
C ILE A 43 -4.38 -5.65 8.93
N LEU A 44 -4.17 -6.15 10.16
CA LEU A 44 -2.97 -5.83 10.94
C LEU A 44 -1.66 -6.22 10.26
N GLN A 45 -1.67 -7.18 9.33
CA GLN A 45 -0.47 -7.51 8.54
C GLN A 45 -0.16 -6.46 7.47
N ILE A 46 -1.18 -5.71 7.04
CA ILE A 46 -1.07 -4.63 6.07
C ILE A 46 -0.69 -3.33 6.78
N VAL A 47 -1.19 -3.11 8.00
CA VAL A 47 -1.02 -1.86 8.73
C VAL A 47 0.26 -1.85 9.55
N GLY A 48 1.11 -0.84 9.35
CA GLY A 48 2.34 -0.67 10.13
C GLY A 48 2.09 -0.40 11.63
N PRO A 49 3.10 -0.60 12.49
CA PRO A 49 2.98 -0.54 13.95
C PRO A 49 2.67 0.86 14.52
N HIS A 50 2.64 1.89 13.68
CA HIS A 50 2.43 3.30 14.07
C HIS A 50 1.12 3.89 13.55
N ALA A 51 0.16 3.04 13.18
CA ALA A 51 -1.13 3.53 12.68
C ALA A 51 -1.86 4.38 13.74
N ALA A 52 -2.49 5.46 13.27
CA ALA A 52 -3.29 6.34 14.10
C ALA A 52 -4.48 5.60 14.73
N ASP A 53 -5.11 6.17 15.76
CA ASP A 53 -6.33 5.60 16.34
C ASP A 53 -7.60 5.87 15.51
N VAL A 54 -7.51 6.80 14.54
CA VAL A 54 -8.64 7.22 13.71
C VAL A 54 -8.60 6.50 12.37
N LYS A 55 -9.77 6.04 11.90
CA LYS A 55 -9.96 5.44 10.57
C LYS A 55 -10.82 6.36 9.71
N ASN A 56 -10.40 6.66 8.49
CA ASN A 56 -11.21 7.36 7.49
C ASN A 56 -11.58 6.43 6.32
N GLU A 57 -12.53 6.84 5.47
CA GLU A 57 -13.00 6.00 4.35
C GLU A 57 -11.89 5.63 3.37
N ASN A 58 -10.98 6.55 3.08
CA ASN A 58 -9.84 6.27 2.21
C ASN A 58 -8.88 5.24 2.84
N GLY A 59 -8.79 5.20 4.17
CA GLY A 59 -8.10 4.17 4.92
C GLY A 59 -8.69 2.78 4.70
N ILE A 60 -10.02 2.69 4.66
CA ILE A 60 -10.73 1.43 4.35
C ILE A 60 -10.46 1.04 2.89
N ARG A 61 -10.66 1.96 1.94
CA ARG A 61 -10.41 1.70 0.50
C ARG A 61 -8.98 1.24 0.24
N LEU A 62 -7.99 1.87 0.89
CA LEU A 62 -6.59 1.48 0.78
C LEU A 62 -6.34 0.08 1.36
N ALA A 63 -6.90 -0.24 2.52
CA ALA A 63 -6.76 -1.56 3.14
C ALA A 63 -7.37 -2.67 2.27
N ASP A 64 -8.57 -2.43 1.74
CA ASP A 64 -9.25 -3.38 0.83
C ASP A 64 -8.44 -3.59 -0.45
N PHE A 65 -7.92 -2.51 -1.03
CA PHE A 65 -7.05 -2.59 -2.20
C PHE A 65 -5.77 -3.38 -1.91
N CYS A 66 -5.09 -3.12 -0.79
CA CYS A 66 -3.88 -3.85 -0.41
C CYS A 66 -4.16 -5.34 -0.19
N LEU A 67 -5.28 -5.68 0.46
CA LEU A 67 -5.70 -7.05 0.70
C LEU A 67 -6.01 -7.78 -0.62
N ALA A 68 -6.68 -7.12 -1.56
CA ALA A 68 -7.04 -7.71 -2.86
C ALA A 68 -5.83 -8.01 -3.76
N ASN A 69 -4.71 -7.31 -3.55
CA ASN A 69 -3.51 -7.39 -4.37
C ASN A 69 -2.30 -8.03 -3.66
N ASP A 70 -2.52 -8.66 -2.50
CA ASP A 70 -1.45 -9.22 -1.65
C ASP A 70 -0.32 -8.22 -1.34
N ILE A 71 -0.65 -6.91 -1.26
CA ILE A 71 0.32 -5.86 -0.95
C ILE A 71 0.50 -5.81 0.57
N GLN A 72 1.67 -6.25 1.00
CA GLN A 72 2.02 -6.32 2.42
C GLN A 72 2.72 -5.04 2.86
N LYS A 73 2.47 -4.62 4.11
CA LYS A 73 3.20 -3.56 4.83
C LYS A 73 3.04 -2.16 4.21
N ALA A 74 1.88 -1.55 4.43
CA ALA A 74 1.66 -0.13 4.24
C ALA A 74 2.40 0.67 5.33
N TYR A 75 3.16 1.67 4.89
CA TYR A 75 3.91 2.56 5.76
C TYR A 75 3.53 4.01 5.46
N ASP A 76 3.12 4.77 6.47
CA ASP A 76 2.88 6.22 6.33
C ASP A 76 4.17 6.98 6.06
N SER A 77 5.31 6.41 6.49
CA SER A 77 6.64 6.95 6.26
C SER A 77 7.67 5.82 6.22
N VAL A 78 8.50 5.80 5.17
CA VAL A 78 9.58 4.83 4.99
C VAL A 78 10.92 5.54 5.05
N LYS A 79 11.83 5.08 5.93
CA LYS A 79 13.22 5.57 5.94
C LYS A 79 13.90 5.17 4.63
N LYS A 80 14.61 6.12 4.00
CA LYS A 80 15.31 5.91 2.73
C LYS A 80 16.23 4.68 2.77
N GLU A 81 16.94 4.48 3.87
CA GLU A 81 17.87 3.38 4.07
C GLU A 81 17.14 2.02 4.13
N LEU A 82 15.94 1.99 4.72
CA LEU A 82 15.11 0.79 4.77
C LEU A 82 14.57 0.46 3.37
N LEU A 83 14.06 1.46 2.66
CA LEU A 83 13.59 1.29 1.28
C LEU A 83 14.71 0.73 0.40
N TRP A 84 15.92 1.29 0.50
CA TRP A 84 17.07 0.83 -0.26
C TRP A 84 17.45 -0.63 0.06
N LYS A 85 17.42 -1.03 1.34
CA LYS A 85 17.66 -2.42 1.75
C LYS A 85 16.62 -3.38 1.18
N ILE A 86 15.35 -2.98 1.14
CA ILE A 86 14.27 -3.78 0.53
C ILE A 86 14.55 -3.93 -0.98
N CYS A 87 14.81 -2.83 -1.68
CA CYS A 87 15.14 -2.89 -3.12
C CYS A 87 16.32 -3.83 -3.40
N GLN A 88 17.39 -3.75 -2.60
CA GLN A 88 18.55 -4.64 -2.72
C GLN A 88 18.21 -6.12 -2.47
N HIS A 89 17.33 -6.42 -1.51
CA HIS A 89 16.85 -7.78 -1.25
C HIS A 89 16.13 -8.38 -2.47
N TYR A 90 15.38 -7.55 -3.20
CA TYR A 90 14.71 -7.93 -4.44
C TYR A 90 15.59 -7.79 -5.70
N GLY A 91 16.92 -7.68 -5.54
CA GLY A 91 17.86 -7.72 -6.66
C GLY A 91 18.07 -6.40 -7.40
N LEU A 92 17.48 -5.28 -6.94
CA LEU A 92 17.79 -3.95 -7.47
C LEU A 92 19.16 -3.51 -6.95
N THR A 93 20.20 -3.65 -7.79
CA THR A 93 21.56 -3.21 -7.46
C THR A 93 21.79 -1.73 -7.79
N LYS A 94 22.93 -1.18 -7.34
CA LYS A 94 23.27 0.24 -7.41
C LYS A 94 22.95 0.84 -8.78
N LYS A 95 22.39 2.05 -8.76
CA LYS A 95 22.20 2.89 -9.95
C LYS A 95 23.54 3.01 -10.68
N ILE A 96 23.56 2.63 -11.97
CA ILE A 96 24.65 2.97 -12.90
C ILE A 96 24.67 4.49 -13.05
#